data_AF-A0A159Z5G5-F1
#
_entry.id   AF-A0A159Z5G5-F1
#
_cell.length_a   1.000
_cell.length_b   1.000
_cell.length_c   1.000
_cell.angle_alpha   90.00
_cell.angle_beta   90.00
_cell.angle_gamma   90.00
#
_symmetry.space_group_name_H-M   'P 1'
#
loop_
_entity.id
_entity.type
_entity.pdbx_description
1 polymer ?
#
loop_
_entity_poly.entity_id
_entity_poly.type
_entity_poly.pdbx_seq_one_letter_code
_entity_poly.pdbx_strand_id
1 'polypeptide(L)'
;MKITDAVSGGLLIALGLFMLWQAAQFPSFGGQPYGAALLPSILAGGFILGGGLLILRDVIARRQAAAGPWLSTVPELRQGTGLAALLAVLGNVLAQIWVAQRLGFIPFP
;
A
#
# COMPACT_ATOMS: atom_id res chain seq x y z
N MET A 1 -16.96 -0.67 4.82
CA MET A 1 -16.06 -0.51 6.00
C MET A 1 -15.74 0.96 6.06
N LYS A 2 -15.83 1.64 7.21
CA LYS A 2 -15.02 2.85 7.38
C LYS A 2 -13.70 2.38 7.97
N ILE A 3 -12.80 1.90 7.11
CA ILE A 3 -11.38 1.86 7.49
C ILE A 3 -11.06 3.32 7.79
N THR A 4 -10.70 3.61 9.03
CA THR A 4 -10.47 4.99 9.41
C THR A 4 -9.29 5.50 8.61
N ASP A 5 -9.31 6.77 8.26
CA ASP A 5 -8.26 7.33 7.40
C ASP A 5 -6.88 7.11 8.04
N ALA A 6 -6.82 6.99 9.37
CA ALA A 6 -5.61 6.63 10.10
C ALA A 6 -5.05 5.24 9.77
N VAL A 7 -5.89 4.21 9.60
CA VAL A 7 -5.42 2.84 9.29
C VAL A 7 -4.92 2.77 7.85
N SER A 8 -5.71 3.31 6.91
CA SER A 8 -5.28 3.42 5.50
C SER A 8 -4.00 4.25 5.38
N GLY A 9 -3.92 5.36 6.12
CA GLY A 9 -2.76 6.23 6.13
C GLY A 9 -1.51 5.56 6.72
N GLY A 10 -1.68 4.78 7.79
CA GLY A 10 -0.61 3.98 8.38
C GLY A 10 -0.07 2.93 7.39
N LEU A 11 -0.96 2.25 6.66
CA LEU A 11 -0.56 1.29 5.63
C LEU A 11 0.21 1.96 4.48
N LEU A 12 -0.23 3.13 4.02
CA LEU A 12 0.47 3.88 2.97
C LEU A 12 1.86 4.33 3.42
N ILE A 13 2.00 4.82 4.67
CA ILE A 13 3.31 5.18 5.23
C ILE A 13 4.21 3.95 5.31
N ALA A 14 3.71 2.83 5.83
CA ALA A 14 4.49 1.59 5.92
C ALA A 14 4.99 1.13 4.54
N LEU A 15 4.13 1.20 3.52
CA LEU A 15 4.50 0.87 2.14
C LEU A 15 5.56 1.83 1.58
N GLY A 16 5.39 3.15 1.80
CA GLY A 16 6.38 4.15 1.37
C GLY A 16 7.74 3.94 2.04
N LEU A 17 7.78 3.65 3.34
CA LEU A 17 9.01 3.32 4.06
C LEU A 17 9.67 2.05 3.51
N PHE A 18 8.88 1.02 3.23
CA PHE A 18 9.37 -0.21 2.59
C PHE A 18 9.96 0.06 1.20
N MET A 19 9.34 0.92 0.40
CA MET A 19 9.85 1.33 -0.90
C MET A 19 11.19 2.05 -0.79
N LEU A 20 11.36 2.96 0.17
CA LEU A 20 12.66 3.62 0.42
C LEU A 20 13.73 2.62 0.83
N TRP A 21 13.40 1.68 1.72
CA TRP A 21 14.31 0.62 2.13
C TRP A 21 14.76 -0.23 0.94
N GLN A 22 13.83 -0.60 0.06
CA GLN A 22 14.15 -1.37 -1.14
C GLN A 22 14.98 -0.57 -2.15
N ALA A 23 14.63 0.70 -2.38
CA ALA A 23 15.33 1.60 -3.30
C ALA A 23 16.78 1.88 -2.86
N ALA A 24 17.04 1.89 -1.54
CA ALA A 24 18.39 2.05 -0.99
C ALA A 24 19.32 0.87 -1.32
N GLN A 25 18.78 -0.29 -1.71
CA GLN A 25 19.58 -1.46 -2.11
C GLN A 25 19.96 -1.45 -3.60
N PHE A 26 19.51 -0.45 -4.38
CA PHE A 26 19.81 -0.40 -5.81
C PHE A 26 21.26 0.04 -6.07
N PRO A 27 21.94 -0.56 -7.06
CA PRO A 27 23.29 -0.16 -7.41
C PRO A 27 23.32 1.28 -7.95
N SER A 28 24.36 2.02 -7.60
CA SER A 28 24.63 3.33 -8.20
C SER A 28 25.36 3.15 -9.53
N PHE A 29 24.85 3.79 -10.58
CA PHE A 29 25.51 3.81 -11.88
C PHE A 29 26.33 5.10 -12.01
N GLY A 30 27.65 4.97 -12.13
CA GLY A 30 28.54 6.10 -12.37
C GLY A 30 28.26 6.72 -13.75
N GLY A 31 28.17 8.06 -13.81
CA GLY A 31 28.00 8.80 -15.07
C GLY A 31 26.56 9.20 -15.42
N GLN A 32 25.55 8.79 -14.65
CA GLN A 32 24.16 9.21 -14.84
C GLN A 32 23.70 10.12 -13.69
N PRO A 33 23.05 11.27 -13.95
CA PRO A 33 22.62 12.22 -12.91
C PRO A 33 21.51 11.66 -12.01
N TYR A 34 20.78 10.64 -12.47
CA TYR A 34 19.66 10.03 -11.77
C TYR A 34 19.80 8.50 -11.79
N GLY A 35 19.81 7.89 -10.60
CA GLY A 35 19.90 6.44 -10.45
C GLY A 35 18.53 5.73 -10.45
N ALA A 36 18.57 4.40 -10.46
CA ALA A 36 17.37 3.54 -10.43
C ALA A 36 16.45 3.80 -9.21
N ALA A 37 16.98 4.38 -8.13
CA ALA A 37 16.24 4.68 -6.92
C ALA A 37 15.30 5.90 -7.03
N LEU A 38 15.43 6.74 -8.07
CA LEU A 38 14.75 8.03 -8.12
C LEU A 38 13.22 7.92 -8.18
N LEU A 39 12.67 7.17 -9.14
CA LEU A 39 11.23 6.98 -9.26
C LEU A 39 10.64 6.33 -8.00
N PRO A 40 11.18 5.19 -7.50
CA PRO A 40 10.69 4.59 -6.26
C PRO A 40 10.70 5.56 -5.08
N SER A 41 11.72 6.40 -4.95
CA SER A 41 11.85 7.37 -3.86
C SER A 41 10.81 8.49 -3.95
N ILE A 42 10.52 8.99 -5.16
CA ILE A 42 9.45 9.99 -5.37
C ILE A 42 8.09 9.41 -5.01
N LEU A 43 7.79 8.20 -5.50
CA LEU A 43 6.55 7.52 -5.15
C LEU A 43 6.44 7.31 -3.64
N ALA A 44 7.49 6.81 -3.00
CA ALA A 44 7.52 6.63 -1.56
C ALA A 44 7.22 7.93 -0.79
N GLY A 45 7.76 9.06 -1.24
CA GLY A 45 7.43 10.38 -0.70
C GLY A 45 5.93 10.68 -0.81
N GLY A 46 5.31 10.43 -1.96
CA GLY A 46 3.87 10.59 -2.15
C GLY A 46 3.03 9.69 -1.24
N PHE A 47 3.44 8.43 -1.05
CA PHE A 47 2.78 7.48 -0.14
C PHE A 47 2.85 7.95 1.32
N ILE A 48 4.03 8.38 1.77
CA ILE A 48 4.23 8.88 3.14
C ILE A 48 3.43 10.15 3.39
N LEU A 49 3.47 11.11 2.46
CA LEU A 49 2.73 12.36 2.57
C LEU A 49 1.22 12.12 2.56
N GLY A 50 0.72 11.36 1.60
CA GLY A 50 -0.70 11.02 1.49
C GLY A 50 -1.20 10.27 2.73
N GLY A 51 -0.43 9.30 3.22
CA GLY A 51 -0.77 8.56 4.43
C GLY A 51 -0.76 9.44 5.69
N GLY A 52 0.20 10.37 5.80
CA GLY A 52 0.25 11.34 6.88
C GLY A 52 -0.95 12.29 6.88
N LEU A 53 -1.37 12.77 5.70
CA LEU A 53 -2.56 13.60 5.54
C LEU A 53 -3.84 12.87 5.94
N LEU A 54 -3.97 11.58 5.60
CA LEU A 54 -5.10 10.75 6.02
C LEU A 54 -5.15 10.57 7.54
N ILE A 55 -4.02 10.28 8.19
CA ILE A 55 -3.94 10.20 9.66
C ILE A 55 -4.31 11.54 10.28
N LEU A 56 -3.75 12.64 9.78
CA LEU A 56 -4.03 13.98 10.30
C LEU A 56 -5.52 14.32 10.19
N ARG A 57 -6.15 14.02 9.04
CA ARG A 57 -7.59 14.20 8.83
C ARG A 57 -8.40 13.39 9.84
N ASP A 58 -8.04 12.13 10.07
CA ASP A 58 -8.71 11.26 11.04
C ASP A 58 -8.61 11.82 12.47
N VAL A 59 -7.42 12.29 12.86
CA VAL A 59 -7.16 12.89 14.18
C VAL A 59 -7.98 14.17 14.37
N ILE A 60 -8.03 15.05 13.36
CA ILE A 60 -8.84 16.28 13.40
C ILE A 60 -10.32 15.94 13.50
N ALA A 61 -10.81 14.99 12.69
CA ALA A 61 -12.20 14.57 12.69
C ALA A 61 -12.63 13.95 14.04
N ARG A 62 -11.76 13.15 14.67
CA ARG A 62 -11.99 12.56 16.00
C ARG A 62 -11.94 13.56 17.14
N ARG A 63 -11.23 14.67 16.98
CA ARG A 63 -11.25 15.77 17.96
C ARG A 63 -12.54 16.56 17.94
N GLN A 64 -13.25 16.58 16.80
CA GLN A 64 -14.49 17.33 16.60
C GLN A 64 -15.75 16.51 16.91
N ALA A 65 -15.67 15.18 16.94
CA ALA A 65 -16.79 14.29 17.22
C ALA A 65 -16.41 13.26 18.29
N ALA A 66 -17.28 13.00 19.28
CA ALA A 66 -17.13 11.92 20.26
C ALA A 66 -16.91 10.58 19.52
N ALA A 67 -15.66 10.15 19.42
CA ALA A 67 -15.22 9.24 18.36
C ALA A 67 -15.70 7.80 18.59
N GLY A 68 -16.41 7.26 17.58
CA GLY A 68 -16.76 5.84 17.50
C GLY A 68 -15.55 4.90 17.28
N PRO A 69 -15.79 3.58 17.28
CA PRO A 69 -14.73 2.55 17.23
C PRO A 69 -13.83 2.65 16.00
N TRP A 70 -12.54 2.35 16.18
CA TRP A 70 -11.48 2.46 15.15
C TRP A 70 -11.62 1.43 14.02
N LEU A 71 -12.26 0.30 14.29
CA LEU A 71 -12.68 -0.67 13.31
C LEU A 71 -14.18 -0.93 13.47
N SER A 72 -14.97 -0.64 12.43
CA SER A 72 -16.30 -1.22 12.29
C SER A 72 -16.31 -2.19 11.11
N THR A 73 -16.62 -3.45 11.39
CA THR A 73 -16.86 -4.45 10.35
C THR A 73 -18.13 -4.09 9.60
N VAL A 74 -18.10 -4.01 8.27
CA VAL A 74 -19.36 -3.87 7.48
C VAL A 74 -20.17 -5.15 7.63
N PRO A 75 -21.51 -5.05 7.68
CA PRO A 75 -22.38 -6.20 7.61
C PRO A 75 -22.09 -7.11 6.40
N GLU A 76 -21.66 -6.55 5.26
CA GLU A 76 -21.34 -7.33 4.05
C GLU A 76 -20.16 -8.31 4.23
N LEU A 77 -19.22 -8.06 5.14
CA LEU A 77 -18.15 -9.03 5.45
C LEU A 77 -18.62 -10.20 6.33
N ARG A 78 -19.74 -10.03 7.04
CA ARG A 78 -20.38 -11.10 7.80
C ARG A 78 -21.23 -12.02 6.92
N GLN A 79 -21.58 -11.58 5.71
CA GLN A 79 -22.17 -12.45 4.70
C GLN A 79 -21.03 -13.25 4.03
N GLY A 80 -21.13 -14.58 4.01
CA GLY A 80 -20.02 -15.48 3.65
C GLY A 80 -19.35 -15.22 2.29
N THR A 81 -20.01 -14.49 1.39
CA THR A 81 -19.47 -14.08 0.09
C THR A 81 -18.42 -12.97 0.18
N GLY A 82 -18.50 -12.05 1.15
CA GLY A 82 -17.55 -10.94 1.29
C GLY A 82 -16.14 -11.41 1.70
N LEU A 83 -16.09 -12.40 2.59
CA LEU A 83 -14.84 -13.04 3.02
C LEU A 83 -14.23 -13.86 1.88
N ALA A 84 -15.05 -14.58 1.12
CA ALA A 84 -14.62 -15.31 -0.07
C ALA A 84 -14.07 -14.37 -1.15
N ALA A 85 -14.71 -13.22 -1.39
CA ALA A 85 -14.23 -12.22 -2.35
C ALA A 85 -12.88 -11.61 -1.92
N LEU A 86 -12.71 -11.28 -0.64
CA LEU A 86 -11.45 -10.79 -0.10
C LEU A 86 -10.32 -11.83 -0.29
N LEU A 87 -10.59 -13.08 0.08
CA LEU A 87 -9.64 -14.17 -0.09
C LEU A 87 -9.33 -14.45 -1.56
N ALA A 88 -10.31 -14.33 -2.46
CA ALA A 88 -10.12 -14.48 -3.89
C ALA A 88 -9.21 -13.39 -4.46
N VAL A 89 -9.39 -12.13 -4.04
CA VAL A 89 -8.52 -11.01 -4.46
C VAL A 89 -7.10 -11.20 -3.94
N LEU A 90 -6.92 -11.46 -2.65
CA LEU A 90 -5.60 -11.70 -2.05
C LEU A 90 -4.94 -12.93 -2.68
N GLY A 91 -5.69 -14.01 -2.86
CA GLY A 91 -5.25 -15.23 -3.50
C GLY A 91 -4.83 -15.00 -4.95
N ASN A 92 -5.57 -14.19 -5.70
CA ASN A 92 -5.22 -13.83 -7.08
C ASN A 92 -3.92 -13.02 -7.15
N VAL A 93 -3.74 -12.02 -6.29
CA VAL A 93 -2.50 -11.22 -6.23
C VAL A 93 -1.30 -12.11 -5.89
N LEU A 94 -1.43 -12.96 -4.86
CA LEU A 94 -0.37 -13.90 -4.49
C LEU A 94 -0.09 -14.91 -5.61
N ALA A 95 -1.14 -15.48 -6.20
CA ALA A 95 -1.00 -16.39 -7.34
C ALA A 95 -0.27 -15.71 -8.50
N GLN A 96 -0.58 -14.44 -8.79
CA GLN A 96 0.10 -13.69 -9.84
C GLN A 96 1.60 -13.51 -9.51
N ILE A 97 1.95 -13.14 -8.27
CA ILE A 97 3.36 -12.98 -7.86
C ILE A 97 4.14 -14.28 -8.05
N TRP A 98 3.56 -15.42 -7.65
CA TRP A 98 4.22 -16.72 -7.75
C TRP A 98 4.26 -17.28 -9.17
N VAL A 99 3.17 -17.14 -9.94
CA VAL A 99 3.06 -17.68 -11.29
C VAL A 99 3.81 -16.81 -12.30
N ALA A 100 3.85 -15.48 -12.12
CA ALA A 100 4.60 -14.59 -12.99
C ALA A 100 6.10 -14.93 -13.02
N GLN A 101 6.68 -15.33 -11.88
CA GLN A 101 8.06 -15.80 -11.83
C GLN A 101 8.31 -17.07 -12.67
N ARG A 102 7.31 -17.94 -12.80
CA ARG A 102 7.42 -19.18 -13.60
C ARG A 102 7.12 -18.95 -15.08
N LEU A 103 6.21 -18.04 -15.41
CA LEU A 103 5.89 -17.69 -16.80
C LEU A 103 7.04 -16.92 -17.46
N GLY A 104 7.89 -16.25 -16.67
CA GLY A 104 9.00 -15.46 -17.19
C GLY A 104 8.54 -14.29 -18.05
N PHE A 105 9.50 -13.58 -18.66
CA PHE A 105 9.20 -12.64 -19.74
C PHE A 105 9.27 -13.40 -21.06
N ILE A 106 8.25 -13.28 -21.91
CA ILE A 106 8.34 -13.78 -23.29
C ILE A 106 9.51 -13.04 -23.94
N PRO A 107 10.58 -13.72 -24.42
CA PRO A 107 11.61 -13.05 -25.17
C PRO A 107 10.99 -12.53 -26.47
N PHE A 108 10.93 -11.21 -26.61
CA PHE A 108 10.57 -10.58 -27.88
C PHE A 108 11.76 -10.71 -28.84
N PRO A 109 11.54 -11.07 -30.11
CA PRO A 109 12.59 -11.11 -31.14
C PRO A 109 13.08 -9.71 -31.53
#